data_AF-A0A480AYB3-F1
#
_entry.id   AF-A0A480AYB3-F1
#
_cell.length_a   1.000
_cell.length_b   1.000
_cell.length_c   1.000
_cell.angle_alpha   90.00
_cell.angle_beta   90.00
_cell.angle_gamma   90.00
#
_symmetry.space_group_name_H-M   'P 1'
#
loop_
_entity.id
_entity.type
_entity.pdbx_description
1 polymer ?
#
loop_
_entity_poly.entity_id
_entity_poly.type
_entity_poly.pdbx_seq_one_letter_code
_entity_poly.pdbx_strand_id
1 'polypeptide(L)'
;MIGRGAEGLDMQAADVCVVGAGPAGITLALELAARGQKVLVLESGGEQQDDALQELSAADVANPQVHDDPRICMARRLGGTSNLWGARCQPFDPIDFAHRDWVPDAAWPIGFSDALSPWYGRACELLSCGEPAFQDAGLSGRKPDPIVDVTRLERFSTAPKMQLAHGRVLAHSPLIDLRLHCTVVDIQLDEHGHAASLQVCTPDGQRHAVPVRRLVLAMGGLESTRLLLNLQRRHPALFGGDAGPLGRHYMAHVIGEVSDITFADAAIDAAFDFFLDGRGSYARRRFIPSDAAQRSHQLPNVSFWPVVPPVADPRHRSALLSTVFLAMAMGPIGRLLMAEAIRRYHAPPGTPWSPHVGNLLRGLPAAVSGSVGFLMRRYVSRPRVPGFFIRNDSRRYGLSYHAEHFPHADSRVRLSDQTDRLGLPKLQIDLRFGEEDAAALFRAHELMRAWLLNNKLGELHYRQPAEETPVAILAAARHGTHQIGTARMASETGAGVVNEDLQTFDVPNLYVNSSAVFPSSGQANPTLTIVALSVRLASHLAQ
;
A
#
# COMPACT_ATOMS: atom_id res chain seq x y z
N MET A 1 -20.20 11.65 18.65
CA MET A 1 -21.18 11.01 17.74
C MET A 1 -20.67 11.19 16.32
N ILE A 2 -20.82 10.18 15.44
CA ILE A 2 -20.53 10.33 14.02
C ILE A 2 -21.71 11.07 13.37
N GLY A 3 -21.46 12.26 12.86
CA GLY A 3 -22.46 13.11 12.20
C GLY A 3 -22.51 12.89 10.69
N ARG A 4 -23.60 13.36 10.07
CA ARG A 4 -23.76 13.40 8.61
C ARG A 4 -24.03 14.83 8.17
N GLY A 5 -23.43 15.23 7.04
CA GLY A 5 -23.62 16.57 6.49
C GLY A 5 -22.85 17.66 7.25
N ALA A 6 -23.01 18.89 6.76
CA ALA A 6 -22.21 20.05 7.15
C ALA A 6 -22.89 20.98 8.18
N GLU A 7 -24.01 20.56 8.78
CA GLU A 7 -24.74 21.37 9.75
C GLU A 7 -23.87 21.76 10.95
N GLY A 8 -23.80 23.08 11.21
CA GLY A 8 -23.05 23.69 12.31
C GLY A 8 -21.54 23.79 12.09
N LEU A 9 -21.02 23.37 10.92
CA LEU A 9 -19.58 23.42 10.64
C LEU A 9 -19.05 24.84 10.43
N ASP A 10 -19.92 25.77 10.05
CA ASP A 10 -19.63 27.21 9.94
C ASP A 10 -19.24 27.85 11.28
N MET A 11 -19.75 27.29 12.38
CA MET A 11 -19.50 27.74 13.75
C MET A 11 -18.50 26.85 14.52
N GLN A 12 -17.88 25.88 13.86
CA GLN A 12 -16.98 24.92 14.50
C GLN A 12 -15.67 25.58 14.94
N ALA A 13 -15.25 25.34 16.19
CA ALA A 13 -13.98 25.79 16.75
C ALA A 13 -13.04 24.60 17.02
N ALA A 14 -12.70 23.84 15.98
CA ALA A 14 -11.71 22.77 16.07
C ALA A 14 -10.28 23.33 16.04
N ASP A 15 -9.38 22.72 16.80
CA ASP A 15 -7.96 23.08 16.80
C ASP A 15 -7.28 22.58 15.52
N VAL A 16 -7.69 21.39 15.05
CA VAL A 16 -7.19 20.76 13.83
C VAL A 16 -8.35 20.21 12.99
N CYS A 17 -8.38 20.53 11.70
CA CYS A 17 -9.27 19.92 10.72
C CYS A 17 -8.51 18.88 9.88
N VAL A 18 -8.98 17.64 9.87
CA VAL A 18 -8.42 16.51 9.12
C VAL A 18 -9.38 16.15 7.99
N VAL A 19 -8.89 16.15 6.75
CA VAL A 19 -9.71 15.80 5.57
C VAL A 19 -9.38 14.38 5.12
N GLY A 20 -10.37 13.49 5.21
CA GLY A 20 -10.28 12.06 4.90
C GLY A 20 -10.27 11.21 6.16
N ALA A 21 -11.15 10.20 6.23
CA ALA A 21 -11.26 9.26 7.34
C ALA A 21 -10.68 7.88 6.99
N GLY A 22 -9.57 7.85 6.23
CA GLY A 22 -8.75 6.66 5.99
C GLY A 22 -7.78 6.35 7.15
N PRO A 23 -6.81 5.44 6.96
CA PRO A 23 -5.83 5.10 7.99
C PRO A 23 -5.10 6.29 8.61
N ALA A 24 -4.64 7.22 7.75
CA ALA A 24 -3.92 8.42 8.18
C ALA A 24 -4.79 9.32 9.05
N GLY A 25 -6.00 9.64 8.58
CA GLY A 25 -6.91 10.57 9.22
C GLY A 25 -7.55 10.04 10.50
N ILE A 26 -7.95 8.75 10.52
CA ILE A 26 -8.40 8.10 11.76
C ILE A 26 -7.29 8.14 12.81
N THR A 27 -6.05 7.81 12.42
CA THR A 27 -4.91 7.85 13.34
C THR A 27 -4.69 9.25 13.91
N LEU A 28 -4.65 10.27 13.04
CA LEU A 28 -4.48 11.65 13.47
C LEU A 28 -5.57 12.07 14.46
N ALA A 29 -6.83 11.77 14.17
CA ALA A 29 -7.95 12.12 15.05
C ALA A 29 -7.83 11.48 16.43
N LEU A 30 -7.46 10.19 16.49
CA LEU A 30 -7.27 9.47 17.75
C LEU A 30 -6.08 10.03 18.55
N GLU A 31 -4.95 10.27 17.89
CA GLU A 31 -3.71 10.71 18.55
C GLU A 31 -3.77 12.18 19.00
N LEU A 32 -4.40 13.05 18.23
CA LEU A 32 -4.64 14.45 18.59
C LEU A 32 -5.65 14.55 19.75
N ALA A 33 -6.76 13.81 19.69
CA ALA A 33 -7.74 13.78 20.77
C ALA A 33 -7.15 13.20 22.07
N ALA A 34 -6.30 12.17 21.99
CA ALA A 34 -5.57 11.65 23.14
C ALA A 34 -4.63 12.69 23.79
N ARG A 35 -4.24 13.72 23.03
CA ARG A 35 -3.43 14.87 23.47
C ARG A 35 -4.28 16.13 23.79
N GLY A 36 -5.59 15.97 23.91
CA GLY A 36 -6.50 17.03 24.34
C GLY A 36 -6.94 18.01 23.25
N GLN A 37 -6.56 17.79 21.99
CA GLN A 37 -6.92 18.65 20.86
C GLN A 37 -8.35 18.34 20.38
N LYS A 38 -9.13 19.37 20.03
CA LYS A 38 -10.43 19.22 19.36
C LYS A 38 -10.20 19.03 17.87
N VAL A 39 -10.68 17.91 17.34
CA VAL A 39 -10.46 17.50 15.96
C VAL A 39 -11.77 17.46 15.19
N LEU A 40 -11.82 18.15 14.06
CA LEU A 40 -12.85 17.95 13.04
C LEU A 40 -12.30 16.98 11.98
N VAL A 41 -13.04 15.93 11.66
CA VAL A 41 -12.72 14.98 10.58
C VAL A 41 -13.82 15.04 9.52
N LEU A 42 -13.45 15.39 8.28
CA LEU A 42 -14.37 15.46 7.15
C LEU A 42 -14.13 14.29 6.19
N GLU A 43 -15.15 13.47 5.95
CA GLU A 43 -15.11 12.35 5.02
C GLU A 43 -16.13 12.55 3.90
N SER A 44 -15.67 12.40 2.65
CA SER A 44 -16.53 12.54 1.47
C SER A 44 -17.60 11.44 1.40
N GLY A 45 -17.25 10.22 1.80
CA GLY A 45 -18.12 9.05 1.78
C GLY A 45 -19.03 8.90 3.00
N GLY A 46 -19.84 7.83 2.96
CA GLY A 46 -20.62 7.35 4.11
C GLY A 46 -19.91 6.23 4.89
N GLU A 47 -20.66 5.50 5.72
CA GLU A 47 -20.14 4.30 6.42
C GLU A 47 -19.95 3.12 5.46
N GLN A 48 -20.80 3.03 4.45
CA GLN A 48 -20.78 2.01 3.41
C GLN A 48 -20.29 2.61 2.10
N GLN A 49 -19.97 1.73 1.14
CA GLN A 49 -19.64 2.17 -0.21
C GLN A 49 -20.90 2.74 -0.89
N ASP A 50 -20.72 3.84 -1.61
CA ASP A 50 -21.74 4.53 -2.40
C ASP A 50 -21.13 4.82 -3.77
N ASP A 51 -21.73 4.28 -4.83
CA ASP A 51 -21.18 4.37 -6.18
C ASP A 51 -21.20 5.81 -6.72
N ALA A 52 -22.20 6.62 -6.36
CA ALA A 52 -22.32 8.01 -6.80
C ALA A 52 -21.30 8.94 -6.12
N LEU A 53 -20.86 8.58 -4.91
CA LEU A 53 -19.72 9.22 -4.26
C LEU A 53 -18.41 8.67 -4.82
N GLN A 54 -18.28 7.35 -4.99
CA GLN A 54 -17.08 6.72 -5.50
C GLN A 54 -16.68 7.23 -6.89
N GLU A 55 -17.67 7.55 -7.75
CA GLU A 55 -17.47 8.15 -9.08
C GLU A 55 -16.75 9.52 -9.03
N LEU A 56 -16.75 10.23 -7.89
CA LEU A 56 -15.94 11.43 -7.70
C LEU A 56 -14.43 11.15 -7.81
N SER A 57 -13.99 9.90 -7.66
CA SER A 57 -12.59 9.51 -7.83
C SER A 57 -12.21 9.30 -9.29
N ALA A 58 -13.16 9.36 -10.24
CA ALA A 58 -12.88 9.12 -11.65
C ALA A 58 -11.76 10.03 -12.18
N ALA A 59 -10.84 9.44 -12.95
CA ALA A 59 -9.71 10.12 -13.55
C ALA A 59 -9.55 9.74 -15.02
N ASP A 60 -8.90 10.62 -15.76
CA ASP A 60 -8.37 10.34 -17.09
C ASP A 60 -7.02 9.64 -16.95
N VAL A 61 -6.97 8.34 -17.23
CA VAL A 61 -5.75 7.54 -17.11
C VAL A 61 -5.11 7.42 -18.50
N ALA A 62 -3.95 8.06 -18.68
CA ALA A 62 -3.26 8.13 -19.97
C ALA A 62 -2.95 6.75 -20.56
N ASN A 63 -2.59 5.79 -19.69
CA ASN A 63 -2.40 4.40 -20.08
C ASN A 63 -3.10 3.44 -19.09
N PRO A 64 -4.33 2.96 -19.41
CA PRO A 64 -5.08 2.03 -18.57
C PRO A 64 -4.45 0.63 -18.42
N GLN A 65 -3.39 0.32 -19.17
CA GLN A 65 -2.67 -0.95 -19.01
C GLN A 65 -1.70 -0.93 -17.82
N VAL A 66 -1.23 0.26 -17.40
CA VAL A 66 -0.22 0.41 -16.34
C VAL A 66 -0.78 0.96 -15.02
N HIS A 67 -1.98 1.55 -15.03
CA HIS A 67 -2.62 2.09 -13.82
C HIS A 67 -4.05 1.58 -13.68
N ASP A 68 -4.42 1.17 -12.46
CA ASP A 68 -5.78 0.73 -12.15
C ASP A 68 -6.72 1.91 -11.98
N ASP A 69 -7.93 1.80 -12.51
CA ASP A 69 -8.97 2.82 -12.35
C ASP A 69 -9.10 3.24 -10.86
N PRO A 70 -8.93 4.54 -10.55
CA PRO A 70 -9.10 5.06 -9.19
C PRO A 70 -10.40 4.63 -8.50
N ARG A 71 -11.47 4.40 -9.26
CA ARG A 71 -12.77 3.97 -8.71
C ARG A 71 -12.73 2.59 -8.07
N ILE A 72 -11.77 1.73 -8.40
CA ILE A 72 -11.63 0.40 -7.81
C ILE A 72 -10.48 0.30 -6.79
N CYS A 73 -9.49 1.19 -6.86
CA CYS A 73 -8.31 1.15 -5.97
C CYS A 73 -8.36 2.16 -4.82
N MET A 74 -9.26 3.14 -4.88
CA MET A 74 -9.55 4.08 -3.79
C MET A 74 -10.87 3.73 -3.11
N ALA A 75 -11.10 4.26 -1.90
CA ALA A 75 -12.36 4.06 -1.18
C ALA A 75 -12.83 5.36 -0.53
N ARG A 76 -13.90 5.94 -1.05
CA ARG A 76 -14.60 7.09 -0.45
C ARG A 76 -15.66 6.61 0.53
N ARG A 77 -15.22 6.29 1.74
CA ARG A 77 -16.05 5.86 2.88
C ARG A 77 -15.24 5.89 4.15
N LEU A 78 -15.92 5.87 5.29
CA LEU A 78 -15.29 5.75 6.60
C LEU A 78 -14.35 4.52 6.65
N GLY A 79 -13.11 4.76 7.06
CA GLY A 79 -12.01 3.78 7.06
C GLY A 79 -11.17 3.77 5.79
N GLY A 80 -11.62 4.44 4.72
CA GLY A 80 -10.91 4.54 3.45
C GLY A 80 -10.47 3.18 2.89
N THR A 81 -9.25 3.12 2.38
CA THR A 81 -8.65 1.92 1.76
C THR A 81 -8.35 0.80 2.75
N SER A 82 -8.46 1.02 4.08
CA SER A 82 -8.41 -0.08 5.07
C SER A 82 -9.57 -1.08 4.91
N ASN A 83 -10.59 -0.71 4.13
CA ASN A 83 -11.66 -1.62 3.75
C ASN A 83 -11.29 -2.57 2.60
N LEU A 84 -10.22 -2.28 1.85
CA LEU A 84 -9.85 -2.95 0.60
C LEU A 84 -8.51 -3.69 0.68
N TRP A 85 -7.61 -3.25 1.57
CA TRP A 85 -6.24 -3.72 1.66
C TRP A 85 -6.05 -5.16 2.16
N GLY A 86 -4.87 -5.71 1.90
CA GLY A 86 -4.45 -7.06 2.32
C GLY A 86 -3.90 -7.16 3.76
N ALA A 87 -4.10 -6.14 4.60
CA ALA A 87 -3.70 -6.10 6.01
C ALA A 87 -2.19 -6.23 6.31
N ARG A 88 -1.33 -6.19 5.28
CA ARG A 88 0.13 -6.29 5.43
C ARG A 88 0.68 -5.04 6.13
N CYS A 89 1.47 -5.28 7.16
CA CYS A 89 2.13 -4.26 7.96
C CYS A 89 3.62 -4.54 7.94
N GLN A 90 4.38 -3.56 7.44
CA GLN A 90 5.82 -3.64 7.37
C GLN A 90 6.41 -2.22 7.38
N PRO A 91 7.48 -1.95 8.14
CA PRO A 91 8.19 -0.70 8.04
C PRO A 91 8.89 -0.59 6.67
N PHE A 92 9.14 0.64 6.25
CA PHE A 92 10.16 0.88 5.22
C PHE A 92 11.52 0.46 5.77
N ASP A 93 12.44 0.12 4.88
CA ASP A 93 13.76 -0.36 5.29
C ASP A 93 14.70 0.84 5.51
N PRO A 94 15.72 0.73 6.40
CA PRO A 94 16.67 1.83 6.61
C PRO A 94 17.34 2.35 5.34
N ILE A 95 17.53 1.49 4.33
CA ILE A 95 18.08 1.87 3.03
C ILE A 95 17.19 2.82 2.23
N ASP A 96 15.87 2.80 2.45
CA ASP A 96 14.92 3.72 1.78
C ASP A 96 15.18 5.19 2.19
N PHE A 97 15.74 5.40 3.39
CA PHE A 97 16.05 6.72 3.97
C PHE A 97 17.49 7.15 3.77
N ALA A 98 18.33 6.26 3.26
CA ALA A 98 19.73 6.57 3.04
C ALA A 98 19.93 7.30 1.71
N HIS A 99 20.99 8.10 1.64
CA HIS A 99 21.45 8.60 0.34
C HIS A 99 21.88 7.44 -0.56
N ARG A 100 21.41 7.47 -1.81
CA ARG A 100 21.66 6.47 -2.85
C ARG A 100 21.93 7.17 -4.18
N ASP A 101 23.19 7.17 -4.59
CA ASP A 101 23.65 7.91 -5.78
C ASP A 101 22.96 7.47 -7.08
N TRP A 102 22.46 6.23 -7.14
CA TRP A 102 21.75 5.69 -8.31
C TRP A 102 20.25 6.01 -8.33
N VAL A 103 19.71 6.60 -7.25
CA VAL A 103 18.31 7.07 -7.17
C VAL A 103 18.26 8.44 -6.45
N PRO A 104 18.89 9.49 -7.02
CA PRO A 104 19.11 10.76 -6.32
C PRO A 104 17.81 11.49 -5.94
N ASP A 105 16.75 11.31 -6.72
CA ASP A 105 15.43 11.93 -6.49
C ASP A 105 14.61 11.29 -5.35
N ALA A 106 15.15 10.23 -4.72
CA ALA A 106 14.52 9.48 -3.64
C ALA A 106 15.00 9.89 -2.23
N ALA A 107 15.59 11.08 -2.08
CA ALA A 107 16.17 11.54 -0.82
C ALA A 107 15.09 11.95 0.20
N TRP A 108 15.11 11.30 1.37
CA TRP A 108 14.29 11.70 2.51
C TRP A 108 14.99 12.81 3.32
N PRO A 109 14.29 13.88 3.73
CA PRO A 109 14.82 14.89 4.66
C PRO A 109 14.85 14.42 6.12
N ILE A 110 14.53 13.14 6.38
CA ILE A 110 14.48 12.52 7.70
C ILE A 110 15.16 11.15 7.68
N GLY A 111 15.78 10.76 8.80
CA GLY A 111 16.36 9.43 8.96
C GLY A 111 15.37 8.39 9.49
N PHE A 112 15.69 7.12 9.27
CA PHE A 112 14.87 6.01 9.77
C PHE A 112 14.85 5.94 11.30
N SER A 113 16.04 5.99 11.93
CA SER A 113 16.20 5.66 13.35
C SER A 113 15.73 6.76 14.29
N ASP A 114 15.96 8.02 13.91
CA ASP A 114 15.67 9.22 14.69
C ASP A 114 14.24 9.71 14.46
N ALA A 115 13.78 9.77 13.21
CA ALA A 115 12.50 10.40 12.89
C ALA A 115 11.32 9.42 12.82
N LEU A 116 11.52 8.14 12.47
CA LEU A 116 10.42 7.20 12.22
C LEU A 116 10.35 6.01 13.17
N SER A 117 11.49 5.38 13.48
CA SER A 117 11.57 4.19 14.33
C SER A 117 10.82 4.33 15.66
N PRO A 118 10.88 5.47 16.38
CA PRO A 118 10.18 5.65 17.65
C PRO A 118 8.65 5.51 17.55
N TRP A 119 8.08 5.76 16.37
CA TRP A 119 6.63 5.82 16.16
C TRP A 119 6.03 4.48 15.69
N TYR A 120 6.85 3.52 15.27
CA TYR A 120 6.36 2.22 14.79
C TYR A 120 5.68 1.40 15.88
N GLY A 121 6.10 1.51 17.14
CA GLY A 121 5.42 0.83 18.26
C GLY A 121 3.95 1.23 18.35
N ARG A 122 3.70 2.54 18.41
CA ARG A 122 2.33 3.08 18.44
C ARG A 122 1.56 2.79 17.15
N ALA A 123 2.22 2.84 16.00
CA ALA A 123 1.59 2.50 14.73
C ALA A 123 1.13 1.03 14.68
N CYS A 124 1.92 0.10 15.24
CA CYS A 124 1.56 -1.31 15.30
C CYS A 124 0.35 -1.58 16.20
N GLU A 125 0.24 -0.87 17.32
CA GLU A 125 -0.94 -0.92 18.20
C GLU A 125 -2.21 -0.46 17.47
N LEU A 126 -2.14 0.70 16.81
CA LEU A 126 -3.26 1.29 16.07
C LEU A 126 -3.70 0.42 14.89
N LEU A 127 -2.77 -0.27 14.23
CA LEU A 127 -3.07 -1.22 13.15
C LEU A 127 -3.35 -2.63 13.67
N SER A 128 -3.25 -2.90 14.97
CA SER A 128 -3.43 -4.24 15.56
C SER A 128 -2.60 -5.31 14.85
N CYS A 129 -1.32 -5.03 14.59
CA CYS A 129 -0.42 -5.94 13.87
C CYS A 129 0.68 -6.56 14.75
N GLY A 130 0.47 -6.57 16.07
CA GLY A 130 1.38 -7.20 17.04
C GLY A 130 2.45 -6.25 17.57
N GLU A 131 3.46 -6.80 18.25
CA GLU A 131 4.63 -6.03 18.69
C GLU A 131 5.46 -5.56 17.49
N PRO A 132 6.17 -4.42 17.59
CA PRO A 132 6.97 -3.84 16.49
C PRO A 132 8.28 -4.60 16.22
N ALA A 133 8.21 -5.93 16.10
CA ALA A 133 9.36 -6.79 15.82
C ALA A 133 9.29 -7.30 14.38
N PHE A 134 10.06 -6.69 13.48
CA PHE A 134 10.06 -7.01 12.05
C PHE A 134 11.32 -7.77 11.61
N GLN A 135 12.06 -8.35 12.56
CA GLN A 135 13.23 -9.17 12.30
C GLN A 135 13.26 -10.37 13.25
N ASP A 136 13.83 -11.48 12.81
CA ASP A 136 14.12 -12.66 13.63
C ASP A 136 15.54 -13.20 13.40
N ALA A 137 15.82 -14.42 13.86
CA ALA A 137 17.13 -15.06 13.72
C ALA A 137 17.42 -15.59 12.30
N GLY A 138 16.48 -15.46 11.35
CA GLY A 138 16.59 -16.01 10.00
C GLY A 138 16.36 -17.51 9.93
N LEU A 139 17.05 -18.17 9.00
CA LEU A 139 16.93 -19.61 8.78
C LEU A 139 17.68 -20.39 9.87
N SER A 140 17.00 -21.35 10.50
CA SER A 140 17.56 -22.17 11.56
C SER A 140 18.88 -22.84 11.14
N GLY A 141 19.90 -22.74 12.01
CA GLY A 141 21.23 -23.31 11.77
C GLY A 141 22.07 -22.57 10.72
N ARG A 142 21.62 -21.41 10.23
CA ARG A 142 22.35 -20.60 9.24
C ARG A 142 22.64 -19.21 9.80
N LYS A 143 23.80 -18.67 9.43
CA LYS A 143 24.16 -17.28 9.76
C LYS A 143 23.51 -16.33 8.75
N PRO A 144 23.26 -15.06 9.14
CA PRO A 144 22.92 -14.01 8.19
C PRO A 144 23.93 -13.95 7.04
N ASP A 145 23.43 -13.73 5.82
CA ASP A 145 24.23 -13.69 4.59
C ASP A 145 24.33 -12.25 4.09
N PRO A 146 25.51 -11.80 3.61
CA PRO A 146 25.68 -10.43 3.13
C PRO A 146 24.98 -10.14 1.79
N ILE A 147 24.46 -11.15 1.09
CA ILE A 147 23.81 -11.00 -0.22
C ILE A 147 22.29 -10.91 -0.07
N VAL A 148 21.66 -11.86 0.64
CA VAL A 148 20.21 -11.90 0.84
C VAL A 148 19.89 -11.96 2.33
N ASP A 149 19.10 -11.00 2.79
CA ASP A 149 18.50 -10.95 4.10
C ASP A 149 17.17 -11.73 4.12
N VAL A 150 17.11 -12.73 5.00
CA VAL A 150 15.92 -13.56 5.27
C VAL A 150 15.43 -13.44 6.71
N THR A 151 15.97 -12.48 7.46
CA THR A 151 15.60 -12.18 8.84
C THR A 151 14.40 -11.25 8.91
N ARG A 152 14.18 -10.43 7.88
CA ARG A 152 13.10 -9.44 7.83
C ARG A 152 11.74 -10.09 7.62
N LEU A 153 10.80 -9.67 8.46
CA LEU A 153 9.44 -10.17 8.54
C LEU A 153 8.44 -9.14 8.03
N GLU A 154 7.36 -9.63 7.44
CA GLU A 154 6.10 -8.90 7.35
C GLU A 154 5.14 -9.37 8.46
N ARG A 155 4.28 -8.46 8.94
CA ARG A 155 3.20 -8.77 9.90
C ARG A 155 1.84 -8.46 9.30
N PHE A 156 0.79 -8.93 9.96
CA PHE A 156 -0.58 -8.78 9.46
C PHE A 156 -1.51 -8.23 10.54
N SER A 157 -2.28 -7.21 10.19
CA SER A 157 -3.32 -6.66 11.06
C SER A 157 -4.37 -7.73 11.36
N THR A 158 -4.68 -7.90 12.65
CA THR A 158 -5.77 -8.77 13.11
C THR A 158 -7.14 -8.07 13.05
N ALA A 159 -7.15 -6.75 12.88
CA ALA A 159 -8.35 -5.91 12.80
C ALA A 159 -8.20 -4.89 11.65
N PRO A 160 -8.15 -5.34 10.38
CA PRO A 160 -7.69 -4.52 9.26
C PRO A 160 -8.60 -3.34 8.92
N LYS A 161 -9.89 -3.41 9.23
CA LYS A 161 -10.84 -2.32 8.98
C LYS A 161 -10.77 -1.32 10.12
N MET A 162 -10.02 -0.23 9.94
CA MET A 162 -9.70 0.70 11.03
C MET A 162 -10.94 1.35 11.65
N GLN A 163 -11.98 1.61 10.85
CA GLN A 163 -13.23 2.15 11.36
C GLN A 163 -13.99 1.17 12.27
N LEU A 164 -13.77 -0.13 12.11
CA LEU A 164 -14.32 -1.13 13.02
C LEU A 164 -13.42 -1.29 14.25
N ALA A 165 -12.10 -1.32 14.06
CA ALA A 165 -11.13 -1.44 15.14
C ALA A 165 -11.25 -0.29 16.16
N HIS A 166 -11.49 0.93 15.66
CA HIS A 166 -11.54 2.16 16.47
C HIS A 166 -12.95 2.78 16.58
N GLY A 167 -13.97 2.11 16.06
CA GLY A 167 -15.33 2.67 15.94
C GLY A 167 -15.93 3.14 17.26
N ARG A 168 -15.65 2.43 18.36
CA ARG A 168 -16.11 2.84 19.69
C ARG A 168 -15.53 4.19 20.11
N VAL A 169 -14.23 4.40 19.93
CA VAL A 169 -13.57 5.67 20.31
C VAL A 169 -14.03 6.79 19.39
N LEU A 170 -14.09 6.54 18.08
CA LEU A 170 -14.58 7.50 17.08
C LEU A 170 -16.02 7.96 17.38
N ALA A 171 -16.90 7.05 17.81
CA ALA A 171 -18.30 7.39 18.08
C ALA A 171 -18.52 8.18 19.39
N HIS A 172 -17.69 7.92 20.43
CA HIS A 172 -17.93 8.40 21.79
C HIS A 172 -16.93 9.46 22.28
N SER A 173 -15.86 9.75 21.54
CA SER A 173 -14.92 10.80 21.93
C SER A 173 -15.61 12.18 21.91
N PRO A 174 -15.50 12.98 22.99
CA PRO A 174 -16.02 14.35 23.00
C PRO A 174 -15.09 15.34 22.26
N LEU A 175 -13.89 14.90 21.89
CA LEU A 175 -12.87 15.71 21.21
C LEU A 175 -12.79 15.44 19.71
N ILE A 176 -13.53 14.45 19.20
CA ILE A 176 -13.56 14.13 17.77
C ILE A 176 -14.97 14.39 17.25
N ASP A 177 -15.09 15.36 16.36
CA ASP A 177 -16.27 15.55 15.52
C ASP A 177 -15.98 14.96 14.13
N LEU A 178 -16.61 13.83 13.81
CA LEU A 178 -16.43 13.15 12.52
C LEU A 178 -17.70 13.31 11.68
N ARG A 179 -17.59 14.00 10.54
CA ARG A 179 -18.68 14.26 9.61
C ARG A 179 -18.52 13.51 8.31
N LEU A 180 -19.50 12.66 8.02
CA LEU A 180 -19.62 11.91 6.77
C LEU A 180 -20.36 12.75 5.72
N HIS A 181 -20.23 12.34 4.46
CA HIS A 181 -20.85 13.01 3.32
C HIS A 181 -20.44 14.48 3.17
N CYS A 182 -19.21 14.80 3.54
CA CYS A 182 -18.62 16.14 3.47
C CYS A 182 -17.45 16.11 2.49
N THR A 183 -17.70 16.47 1.23
CA THR A 183 -16.63 16.49 0.21
C THR A 183 -15.96 17.85 0.19
N VAL A 184 -14.70 17.92 0.61
CA VAL A 184 -13.90 19.14 0.47
C VAL A 184 -13.58 19.37 -1.00
N VAL A 185 -13.87 20.58 -1.47
CA VAL A 185 -13.80 20.98 -2.89
C VAL A 185 -12.85 22.16 -3.11
N ASP A 186 -12.58 22.98 -2.10
CA ASP A 186 -11.62 24.09 -2.24
C ASP A 186 -10.99 24.46 -0.89
N ILE A 187 -9.83 25.11 -0.95
CA ILE A 187 -9.16 25.72 0.20
C ILE A 187 -9.08 27.21 -0.06
N GLN A 188 -9.64 28.04 0.82
CA GLN A 188 -9.53 29.50 0.73
C GLN A 188 -8.37 29.99 1.58
N LEU A 189 -7.49 30.79 0.97
CA LEU A 189 -6.38 31.43 1.67
C LEU A 189 -6.77 32.82 2.18
N ASP A 190 -6.22 33.24 3.31
CA ASP A 190 -6.26 34.64 3.75
C ASP A 190 -5.17 35.49 3.08
N GLU A 191 -5.13 36.78 3.43
CA GLU A 191 -4.14 37.74 2.93
C GLU A 191 -2.69 37.42 3.34
N HIS A 192 -2.50 36.54 4.33
CA HIS A 192 -1.20 36.08 4.81
C HIS A 192 -0.80 34.72 4.21
N GLY A 193 -1.62 34.15 3.32
CA GLY A 193 -1.36 32.85 2.69
C GLY A 193 -1.69 31.64 3.56
N HIS A 194 -2.38 31.81 4.69
CA HIS A 194 -2.85 30.69 5.49
C HIS A 194 -4.18 30.14 4.95
N ALA A 195 -4.39 28.84 5.06
CA ALA A 195 -5.70 28.24 4.85
C ALA A 195 -6.67 28.75 5.93
N ALA A 196 -7.62 29.60 5.54
CA ALA A 196 -8.59 30.22 6.45
C ALA A 196 -9.89 29.43 6.52
N SER A 197 -10.34 28.86 5.39
CA SER A 197 -11.54 28.02 5.35
C SER A 197 -11.49 26.98 4.24
N LEU A 198 -12.26 25.92 4.41
CA LEU A 198 -12.56 24.92 3.40
C LEU A 198 -13.92 25.21 2.77
N GLN A 199 -14.04 24.93 1.48
CA GLN A 199 -15.36 24.76 0.85
C GLN A 199 -15.71 23.28 0.89
N VAL A 200 -16.84 22.96 1.53
CA VAL A 200 -17.37 21.60 1.67
C VAL A 200 -18.68 21.49 0.90
N CYS A 201 -18.80 20.45 0.09
CA CYS A 201 -20.01 20.14 -0.66
C CYS A 201 -20.66 18.85 -0.13
N THR A 202 -21.95 18.92 0.18
CA THR A 202 -22.78 17.79 0.61
C THR A 202 -23.44 17.10 -0.60
N PRO A 203 -23.98 15.87 -0.45
CA PRO A 203 -24.51 15.11 -1.59
C PRO A 203 -25.67 15.78 -2.33
N ASP A 204 -26.42 16.64 -1.64
CA ASP A 204 -27.51 17.47 -2.19
C ASP A 204 -26.99 18.71 -2.98
N GLY A 205 -25.67 18.90 -3.05
CA GLY A 205 -25.02 19.96 -3.82
C GLY A 205 -24.86 21.28 -3.07
N GLN A 206 -25.29 21.36 -1.80
CA GLN A 206 -25.07 22.54 -0.98
C GLN A 206 -23.59 22.73 -0.66
N ARG A 207 -23.14 23.99 -0.65
CA ARG A 207 -21.76 24.37 -0.35
C ARG A 207 -21.71 25.14 0.96
N HIS A 208 -20.79 24.75 1.82
CA HIS A 208 -20.59 25.33 3.14
C HIS A 208 -19.14 25.75 3.31
N ALA A 209 -18.93 26.95 3.83
CA ALA A 209 -17.61 27.41 4.24
C ALA A 209 -17.34 26.90 5.67
N VAL A 210 -16.20 26.25 5.87
CA VAL A 210 -15.81 25.68 7.17
C VAL A 210 -14.48 26.32 7.58
N PRO A 211 -14.46 27.19 8.62
CA PRO A 211 -13.23 27.82 9.07
C PRO A 211 -12.24 26.78 9.62
N VAL A 212 -10.94 26.99 9.38
CA VAL A 212 -9.88 26.10 9.87
C VAL A 212 -8.74 26.88 10.49
N ARG A 213 -8.16 26.34 11.57
CA ARG A 213 -6.96 26.89 12.22
C ARG A 213 -5.70 26.19 11.73
N ARG A 214 -5.71 24.86 11.77
CA ARG A 214 -4.70 23.97 11.21
C ARG A 214 -5.40 22.93 10.35
N LEU A 215 -4.88 22.68 9.16
CA LEU A 215 -5.49 21.81 8.16
C LEU A 215 -4.54 20.65 7.82
N VAL A 216 -5.04 19.42 7.88
CA VAL A 216 -4.30 18.22 7.47
C VAL A 216 -5.05 17.49 6.37
N LEU A 217 -4.41 17.34 5.20
CA LEU A 217 -4.93 16.52 4.10
C LEU A 217 -4.51 15.06 4.29
N ALA A 218 -5.49 14.18 4.47
CA ALA A 218 -5.32 12.74 4.72
C ALA A 218 -6.21 11.90 3.78
N MET A 219 -6.30 12.31 2.51
CA MET A 219 -7.28 11.82 1.53
C MET A 219 -6.74 10.66 0.66
N GLY A 220 -5.54 10.16 0.96
CA GLY A 220 -4.80 9.24 0.08
C GLY A 220 -3.88 9.97 -0.88
N GLY A 221 -3.12 9.24 -1.70
CA GLY A 221 -2.08 9.83 -2.54
C GLY A 221 -2.64 10.77 -3.60
N LEU A 222 -3.63 10.31 -4.35
CA LEU A 222 -4.18 11.06 -5.49
C LEU A 222 -5.10 12.20 -5.08
N GLU A 223 -6.05 11.98 -4.16
CA GLU A 223 -7.04 13.01 -3.81
C GLU A 223 -6.44 14.16 -2.98
N SER A 224 -5.43 13.89 -2.14
CA SER A 224 -4.67 14.97 -1.48
C SER A 224 -3.97 15.83 -2.53
N THR A 225 -3.32 15.21 -3.51
CA THR A 225 -2.66 15.93 -4.62
C THR A 225 -3.65 16.67 -5.51
N ARG A 226 -4.82 16.10 -5.77
CA ARG A 226 -5.88 16.74 -6.55
C ARG A 226 -6.33 18.06 -5.92
N LEU A 227 -6.51 18.07 -4.60
CA LEU A 227 -6.91 19.28 -3.89
C LEU A 227 -5.79 20.33 -3.88
N LEU A 228 -4.53 19.92 -3.73
CA LEU A 228 -3.37 20.82 -3.83
C LEU A 228 -3.21 21.41 -5.23
N LEU A 229 -3.40 20.60 -6.28
CA LEU A 229 -3.37 21.07 -7.66
C LEU A 229 -4.51 22.07 -7.93
N ASN A 230 -5.70 21.82 -7.37
CA ASN A 230 -6.81 22.77 -7.49
C ASN A 230 -6.51 24.09 -6.77
N LEU A 231 -5.85 24.03 -5.61
CA LEU A 231 -5.36 25.22 -4.91
C LEU A 231 -4.31 25.97 -5.75
N GLN A 232 -3.33 25.28 -6.33
CA GLN A 232 -2.33 25.85 -7.23
C GLN A 232 -2.98 26.49 -8.47
N ARG A 233 -4.02 25.88 -9.04
CA ARG A 233 -4.76 26.47 -10.18
C ARG A 233 -5.30 27.87 -9.87
N ARG A 234 -5.72 28.11 -8.63
CA ARG A 234 -6.23 29.41 -8.16
C ARG A 234 -5.11 30.36 -7.72
N HIS A 235 -3.98 29.81 -7.29
CA HIS A 235 -2.79 30.53 -6.84
C HIS A 235 -1.55 30.00 -7.58
N PRO A 236 -1.31 30.40 -8.85
CA PRO A 236 -0.35 29.74 -9.73
C PRO A 236 1.11 29.76 -9.28
N ALA A 237 1.47 30.61 -8.31
CA ALA A 237 2.80 30.69 -7.75
C ALA A 237 3.10 29.61 -6.69
N LEU A 238 2.08 28.99 -6.10
CA LEU A 238 2.27 27.97 -5.07
C LEU A 238 3.01 26.75 -5.63
N PHE A 239 3.78 26.09 -4.78
CA PHE A 239 4.50 24.85 -5.04
C PHE A 239 5.41 24.93 -6.26
N GLY A 240 6.05 26.09 -6.47
CA GLY A 240 6.94 26.35 -7.62
C GLY A 240 6.22 26.48 -8.97
N GLY A 241 4.89 26.63 -8.98
CA GLY A 241 4.07 26.70 -10.18
C GLY A 241 4.13 25.44 -11.06
N ASP A 242 3.89 25.59 -12.36
CA ASP A 242 3.80 24.47 -13.32
C ASP A 242 5.11 23.67 -13.47
N ALA A 243 6.24 24.34 -13.25
CA ALA A 243 7.57 23.74 -13.28
C ALA A 243 7.93 23.06 -11.95
N GLY A 244 7.18 23.33 -10.88
CA GLY A 244 7.46 22.85 -9.54
C GLY A 244 7.18 21.35 -9.32
N PRO A 245 7.40 20.88 -8.08
CA PRO A 245 7.38 19.46 -7.75
C PRO A 245 5.98 18.84 -7.64
N LEU A 246 4.92 19.64 -7.45
CA LEU A 246 3.58 19.13 -7.24
C LEU A 246 3.09 18.30 -8.43
N GLY A 247 2.59 17.10 -8.13
CA GLY A 247 2.09 16.13 -9.09
C GLY A 247 3.16 15.30 -9.78
N ARG A 248 4.45 15.65 -9.70
CA ARG A 248 5.57 14.93 -10.34
C ARG A 248 6.05 13.75 -9.50
N HIS A 249 6.89 12.90 -10.08
CA HIS A 249 7.48 11.74 -9.41
C HIS A 249 6.41 10.79 -8.88
N TYR A 250 5.32 10.64 -9.64
CA TYR A 250 4.28 9.70 -9.28
C TYR A 250 4.85 8.29 -9.36
N MET A 251 4.94 7.64 -8.21
CA MET A 251 5.42 6.29 -8.06
C MET A 251 4.29 5.36 -7.62
N ALA A 252 4.53 4.08 -7.86
CA ALA A 252 3.74 2.97 -7.38
C ALA A 252 4.71 1.90 -6.87
N HIS A 253 4.49 0.62 -7.19
CA HIS A 253 5.53 -0.40 -7.07
C HIS A 253 5.58 -1.23 -8.34
N VAL A 254 6.75 -1.79 -8.61
CA VAL A 254 6.89 -2.82 -9.64
C VAL A 254 6.55 -4.15 -8.98
N ILE A 255 5.37 -4.69 -9.31
CA ILE A 255 4.84 -5.95 -8.79
C ILE A 255 4.66 -6.97 -9.89
N GLY A 256 4.86 -8.25 -9.55
CA GLY A 256 4.60 -9.32 -10.49
C GLY A 256 5.22 -10.65 -10.10
N GLU A 257 5.23 -11.55 -11.07
CA GLU A 257 5.77 -12.90 -10.96
C GLU A 257 6.36 -13.31 -12.32
N VAL A 258 7.69 -13.34 -12.42
CA VAL A 258 8.41 -13.72 -13.66
C VAL A 258 9.24 -15.00 -13.50
N SER A 259 9.22 -15.58 -12.29
CA SER A 259 9.94 -16.79 -11.96
C SER A 259 9.19 -17.65 -10.96
N ASP A 260 9.59 -18.92 -10.87
CA ASP A 260 9.23 -19.85 -9.83
C ASP A 260 10.45 -20.16 -8.96
N ILE A 261 10.22 -20.60 -7.72
CA ILE A 261 11.24 -21.05 -6.78
C ILE A 261 10.98 -22.50 -6.37
N THR A 262 12.04 -23.30 -6.26
CA THR A 262 12.01 -24.66 -5.72
C THR A 262 12.91 -24.74 -4.49
N PHE A 263 12.39 -25.11 -3.32
CA PHE A 263 13.20 -25.25 -2.10
C PHE A 263 13.89 -26.61 -2.00
N ALA A 264 15.16 -26.61 -1.56
CA ALA A 264 15.98 -27.80 -1.44
C ALA A 264 15.40 -28.83 -0.44
N ASP A 265 14.86 -28.37 0.69
CA ASP A 265 14.32 -29.22 1.74
C ASP A 265 13.06 -28.67 2.41
N ALA A 266 12.43 -29.50 3.24
CA ALA A 266 11.17 -29.19 3.93
C ALA A 266 11.32 -28.15 5.05
N ALA A 267 12.52 -27.97 5.61
CA ALA A 267 12.76 -26.99 6.67
C ALA A 267 12.82 -25.57 6.09
N ILE A 268 13.49 -25.40 4.95
CA ILE A 268 13.51 -24.13 4.20
C ILE A 268 12.09 -23.80 3.72
N ASP A 269 11.40 -24.78 3.13
CA ASP A 269 10.01 -24.63 2.70
C ASP A 269 9.07 -24.15 3.82
N ALA A 270 9.18 -24.75 5.01
CA ALA A 270 8.39 -24.34 6.17
C ALA A 270 8.75 -22.94 6.69
N ALA A 271 9.97 -22.45 6.47
CA ALA A 271 10.42 -21.16 6.98
C ALA A 271 9.74 -19.96 6.30
N PHE A 272 9.21 -20.13 5.08
CA PHE A 272 8.52 -19.08 4.32
C PHE A 272 6.97 -19.20 4.35
N ASP A 273 6.44 -20.10 5.17
CA ASP A 273 5.02 -20.18 5.49
C ASP A 273 4.61 -19.09 6.50
N PHE A 274 3.31 -18.92 6.72
CA PHE A 274 2.79 -18.07 7.79
C PHE A 274 3.00 -18.74 9.15
N PHE A 275 3.56 -18.01 10.12
CA PHE A 275 3.79 -18.51 11.47
C PHE A 275 3.36 -17.50 12.54
N LEU A 276 3.20 -18.01 13.76
CA LEU A 276 3.01 -17.20 14.96
C LEU A 276 4.29 -17.27 15.77
N ASP A 277 4.76 -16.13 16.25
CA ASP A 277 6.00 -15.98 17.02
C ASP A 277 5.73 -15.50 18.46
N GLY A 278 4.46 -15.55 18.89
CA GLY A 278 4.03 -15.10 20.22
C GLY A 278 3.80 -13.59 20.34
N ARG A 279 4.06 -12.80 19.28
CA ARG A 279 3.99 -11.33 19.33
C ARG A 279 2.66 -10.74 18.85
N GLY A 280 1.58 -11.51 18.95
CA GLY A 280 0.20 -11.02 18.75
C GLY A 280 -0.32 -11.02 17.30
N SER A 281 0.50 -11.33 16.29
CA SER A 281 0.07 -11.41 14.88
C SER A 281 0.71 -12.58 14.16
N TYR A 282 0.15 -12.95 13.00
CA TYR A 282 0.90 -13.74 12.03
C TYR A 282 2.09 -12.93 11.52
N ALA A 283 3.18 -13.64 11.25
CA ALA A 283 4.36 -13.14 10.59
C ALA A 283 4.73 -14.04 9.41
N ARG A 284 5.52 -13.49 8.49
CA ARG A 284 6.06 -14.23 7.35
C ARG A 284 7.45 -13.70 6.96
N ARG A 285 8.36 -14.62 6.62
CA ARG A 285 9.69 -14.32 6.09
C ARG A 285 9.64 -14.00 4.60
N ARG A 286 10.59 -13.20 4.16
CA ARG A 286 10.78 -12.79 2.76
C ARG A 286 12.26 -12.84 2.41
N PHE A 287 12.56 -12.85 1.12
CA PHE A 287 13.91 -12.65 0.61
C PHE A 287 14.07 -11.19 0.25
N ILE A 288 15.06 -10.52 0.81
CA ILE A 288 15.37 -9.12 0.50
C ILE A 288 16.87 -9.07 0.18
N PRO A 289 17.30 -8.55 -0.98
CA PRO A 289 18.73 -8.24 -1.16
C PRO A 289 19.19 -7.37 0.00
N SER A 290 20.28 -7.75 0.67
CA SER A 290 20.72 -7.03 1.87
C SER A 290 21.02 -5.56 1.56
N ASP A 291 20.98 -4.67 2.55
CA ASP A 291 21.32 -3.25 2.33
C ASP A 291 22.72 -3.08 1.72
N ALA A 292 23.66 -3.96 2.09
CA ALA A 292 25.01 -3.96 1.52
C ALA A 292 25.00 -4.37 0.03
N ALA A 293 24.23 -5.41 -0.31
CA ALA A 293 24.10 -5.89 -1.68
C ALA A 293 23.36 -4.87 -2.57
N GLN A 294 22.31 -4.23 -2.05
CA GLN A 294 21.60 -3.17 -2.77
C GLN A 294 22.54 -2.02 -3.13
N ARG A 295 23.44 -1.62 -2.21
CA ARG A 295 24.45 -0.58 -2.47
C ARG A 295 25.51 -1.04 -3.48
N SER A 296 26.08 -2.23 -3.30
CA SER A 296 27.18 -2.71 -4.15
C SER A 296 26.74 -2.99 -5.59
N HIS A 297 25.47 -3.36 -5.78
CA HIS A 297 24.91 -3.71 -7.09
C HIS A 297 23.92 -2.67 -7.64
N GLN A 298 23.75 -1.53 -6.95
CA GLN A 298 22.82 -0.46 -7.33
C GLN A 298 21.42 -1.02 -7.66
N LEU A 299 20.86 -1.76 -6.71
CA LEU A 299 19.55 -2.40 -6.84
C LEU A 299 18.44 -1.50 -6.30
N PRO A 300 17.20 -1.64 -6.78
CA PRO A 300 16.04 -1.12 -6.07
C PRO A 300 15.92 -1.81 -4.72
N ASN A 301 15.22 -1.17 -3.78
CA ASN A 301 14.72 -1.94 -2.66
C ASN A 301 13.65 -2.92 -3.15
N VAL A 302 13.74 -4.20 -2.80
CA VAL A 302 12.80 -5.24 -3.28
C VAL A 302 12.67 -6.36 -2.27
N SER A 303 11.45 -6.90 -2.13
CA SER A 303 11.24 -8.19 -1.47
C SER A 303 10.64 -9.23 -2.40
N PHE A 304 11.00 -10.49 -2.15
CA PHE A 304 10.47 -11.67 -2.81
C PHE A 304 9.84 -12.61 -1.79
N TRP A 305 8.79 -13.32 -2.18
CA TRP A 305 8.21 -14.39 -1.37
C TRP A 305 7.53 -15.44 -2.24
N PRO A 306 7.50 -16.72 -1.80
CA PRO A 306 6.79 -17.74 -2.54
C PRO A 306 5.28 -17.45 -2.47
N VAL A 307 4.55 -17.66 -3.56
CA VAL A 307 3.08 -17.60 -3.57
C VAL A 307 2.52 -18.99 -3.78
N VAL A 308 1.20 -19.13 -3.71
CA VAL A 308 0.54 -20.40 -4.04
C VAL A 308 1.04 -20.86 -5.41
N PRO A 309 1.42 -22.14 -5.58
CA PRO A 309 1.85 -22.64 -6.87
C PRO A 309 0.78 -22.35 -7.93
N PRO A 310 1.15 -22.02 -9.18
CA PRO A 310 0.18 -21.88 -10.25
C PRO A 310 -0.73 -23.10 -10.28
N VAL A 311 -2.01 -22.90 -9.98
CA VAL A 311 -2.97 -24.01 -9.82
C VAL A 311 -3.14 -24.81 -11.10
N ALA A 312 -2.90 -24.18 -12.25
CA ALA A 312 -2.84 -24.83 -13.58
C ALA A 312 -1.57 -25.66 -13.83
N ASP A 313 -0.54 -25.58 -12.99
CA ASP A 313 0.70 -26.34 -13.18
C ASP A 313 0.70 -27.64 -12.36
N PRO A 314 0.42 -28.81 -12.95
CA PRO A 314 0.29 -30.06 -12.20
C PRO A 314 1.59 -30.53 -11.53
N ARG A 315 2.75 -29.92 -11.84
CA ARG A 315 4.03 -30.20 -11.19
C ARG A 315 4.04 -29.80 -9.71
N HIS A 316 3.03 -29.06 -9.25
CA HIS A 316 2.81 -28.79 -7.83
C HIS A 316 2.49 -30.06 -7.00
N ARG A 317 2.13 -31.20 -7.62
CA ARG A 317 1.88 -32.51 -6.95
C ARG A 317 0.98 -32.44 -5.70
N SER A 318 -0.06 -31.59 -5.72
CA SER A 318 -0.92 -31.30 -4.57
C SER A 318 -2.37 -31.64 -4.92
N ALA A 319 -2.97 -32.59 -4.19
CA ALA A 319 -4.36 -32.96 -4.42
C ALA A 319 -5.31 -31.77 -4.22
N LEU A 320 -5.08 -30.92 -3.21
CA LEU A 320 -5.91 -29.75 -2.94
C LEU A 320 -5.87 -28.72 -4.08
N LEU A 321 -4.67 -28.36 -4.56
CA LEU A 321 -4.54 -27.42 -5.68
C LEU A 321 -5.11 -28.01 -6.99
N SER A 322 -4.94 -29.32 -7.19
CA SER A 322 -5.58 -30.04 -8.30
C SER A 322 -7.10 -30.05 -8.21
N THR A 323 -7.69 -30.17 -7.02
CA THR A 323 -9.14 -30.02 -6.82
C THR A 323 -9.60 -28.61 -7.18
N VAL A 324 -8.89 -27.58 -6.71
CA VAL A 324 -9.19 -26.17 -7.02
C VAL A 324 -9.12 -25.92 -8.52
N PHE A 325 -8.06 -26.39 -9.19
CA PHE A 325 -7.93 -26.29 -10.65
C PHE A 325 -9.06 -26.99 -11.40
N LEU A 326 -9.37 -28.25 -11.07
CA LEU A 326 -10.44 -29.01 -11.73
C LEU A 326 -11.81 -28.33 -11.53
N ALA A 327 -12.08 -27.81 -10.33
CA ALA A 327 -13.29 -27.04 -10.05
C ALA A 327 -13.39 -25.77 -10.92
N MET A 328 -12.29 -25.06 -11.14
CA MET A 328 -12.23 -23.88 -12.02
C MET A 328 -12.30 -24.24 -13.51
N ALA A 329 -11.72 -25.37 -13.92
CA ALA A 329 -11.74 -25.84 -15.30
C ALA A 329 -13.12 -26.32 -15.75
N MET A 330 -13.95 -26.84 -14.81
CA MET A 330 -15.33 -27.22 -15.07
C MET A 330 -16.24 -25.98 -15.20
N GLY A 331 -16.59 -25.61 -16.44
CA GLY A 331 -17.27 -24.36 -16.77
C GLY A 331 -18.49 -23.95 -15.91
N PRO A 332 -19.43 -24.83 -15.55
CA PRO A 332 -20.57 -24.46 -14.69
C PRO A 332 -20.16 -24.20 -13.23
N ILE A 333 -19.30 -25.05 -12.67
CA ILE A 333 -18.86 -24.98 -11.26
C ILE A 333 -17.88 -23.82 -11.06
N GLY A 334 -16.93 -23.65 -11.98
CA GLY A 334 -15.94 -22.57 -11.92
C GLY A 334 -16.57 -21.17 -11.98
N ARG A 335 -17.63 -20.99 -12.79
CA ARG A 335 -18.39 -19.73 -12.89
C ARG A 335 -19.22 -19.40 -11.65
N LEU A 336 -19.53 -20.39 -10.81
CA LEU A 336 -20.20 -20.18 -9.52
C LEU A 336 -19.20 -19.73 -8.44
N LEU A 337 -17.95 -20.19 -8.52
CA LEU A 337 -16.93 -19.98 -7.47
C LEU A 337 -16.15 -18.68 -7.63
N MET A 338 -15.86 -18.25 -8.87
CA MET A 338 -15.03 -17.09 -9.15
C MET A 338 -15.45 -16.37 -10.42
N ALA A 339 -15.13 -15.08 -10.52
CA ALA A 339 -15.34 -14.30 -11.74
C ALA A 339 -14.55 -14.90 -12.92
N GLU A 340 -15.13 -14.85 -14.12
CA GLU A 340 -14.56 -15.48 -15.33
C GLU A 340 -13.13 -15.00 -15.64
N ALA A 341 -12.81 -13.73 -15.39
CA ALA A 341 -11.46 -13.19 -15.57
C ALA A 341 -10.44 -13.86 -14.62
N ILE A 342 -10.79 -14.01 -13.34
CA ILE A 342 -9.96 -14.69 -12.33
C ILE A 342 -9.80 -16.17 -12.70
N ARG A 343 -10.88 -16.81 -13.17
CA ARG A 343 -10.89 -18.21 -13.60
C ARG A 343 -9.96 -18.44 -14.80
N ARG A 344 -10.01 -17.58 -15.83
CA ARG A 344 -9.13 -17.69 -17.01
C ARG A 344 -7.67 -17.43 -16.69
N TYR A 345 -7.38 -16.55 -15.73
CA TYR A 345 -6.03 -16.31 -15.24
C TYR A 345 -5.45 -17.55 -14.55
N HIS A 346 -6.20 -18.16 -13.63
CA HIS A 346 -5.74 -19.30 -12.84
C HIS A 346 -5.86 -20.66 -13.54
N ALA A 347 -6.78 -20.80 -14.51
CA ALA A 347 -7.00 -22.01 -15.28
C ALA A 347 -7.16 -21.67 -16.79
N PRO A 348 -6.06 -21.36 -17.50
CA PRO A 348 -6.09 -20.98 -18.90
C PRO A 348 -6.72 -22.08 -19.78
N PRO A 349 -7.50 -21.72 -20.82
CA PRO A 349 -8.04 -22.69 -21.78
C PRO A 349 -6.93 -23.53 -22.41
N GLY A 350 -7.15 -24.84 -22.53
CA GLY A 350 -6.16 -25.78 -23.10
C GLY A 350 -5.19 -26.40 -22.09
N THR A 351 -5.25 -26.01 -20.81
CA THR A 351 -4.45 -26.64 -19.74
C THR A 351 -4.82 -28.13 -19.58
N PRO A 352 -3.86 -29.07 -19.64
CA PRO A 352 -4.15 -30.50 -19.50
C PRO A 352 -4.69 -30.87 -18.11
N TRP A 353 -5.87 -31.51 -18.06
CA TRP A 353 -6.52 -31.88 -16.80
C TRP A 353 -6.09 -33.24 -16.23
N SER A 354 -5.66 -34.18 -17.07
CA SER A 354 -5.34 -35.54 -16.66
C SER A 354 -4.22 -35.65 -15.60
N PRO A 355 -3.16 -34.83 -15.60
CA PRO A 355 -2.15 -34.89 -14.53
C PRO A 355 -2.71 -34.47 -13.16
N HIS A 356 -3.70 -33.56 -13.12
CA HIS A 356 -4.34 -33.13 -11.87
C HIS A 356 -5.22 -34.24 -11.26
N VAL A 357 -5.83 -35.10 -12.09
CA VAL A 357 -6.53 -36.30 -11.60
C VAL A 357 -5.56 -37.26 -10.94
N GLY A 358 -4.35 -37.44 -11.51
CA GLY A 358 -3.31 -38.24 -10.89
C GLY A 358 -2.85 -37.70 -9.52
N ASN A 359 -2.78 -36.38 -9.36
CA ASN A 359 -2.49 -35.76 -8.06
C ASN A 359 -3.63 -36.01 -7.05
N LEU A 360 -4.89 -35.88 -7.50
CA LEU A 360 -6.07 -36.09 -6.66
C LEU A 360 -6.12 -37.53 -6.10
N LEU A 361 -5.95 -38.53 -6.97
CA LEU A 361 -5.99 -39.95 -6.58
C LEU A 361 -4.89 -40.32 -5.58
N ARG A 362 -3.72 -39.68 -5.68
CA ARG A 362 -2.57 -39.95 -4.79
C ARG A 362 -2.66 -39.22 -3.44
N GLY A 363 -3.37 -38.08 -3.36
CA GLY A 363 -3.28 -37.17 -2.21
C GLY A 363 -4.59 -36.88 -1.48
N LEU A 364 -5.70 -37.53 -1.84
CA LEU A 364 -7.05 -37.24 -1.33
C LEU A 364 -7.16 -37.22 0.22
N PRO A 365 -6.64 -38.22 0.97
CA PRO A 365 -6.73 -38.22 2.44
C PRO A 365 -5.96 -37.06 3.11
N ALA A 366 -4.78 -36.73 2.58
CA ALA A 366 -3.94 -35.63 3.08
C ALA A 366 -4.56 -34.25 2.72
N ALA A 367 -5.18 -34.14 1.55
CA ALA A 367 -5.88 -32.91 1.15
C ALA A 367 -7.07 -32.61 2.06
N VAL A 368 -7.91 -33.60 2.39
CA VAL A 368 -9.07 -33.39 3.27
C VAL A 368 -8.64 -32.90 4.66
N SER A 369 -7.68 -33.58 5.29
CA SER A 369 -7.18 -33.17 6.62
C SER A 369 -6.48 -31.80 6.60
N GLY A 370 -5.65 -31.54 5.58
CA GLY A 370 -5.00 -30.24 5.39
C GLY A 370 -5.99 -29.09 5.17
N SER A 371 -7.05 -29.32 4.39
CA SER A 371 -8.12 -28.34 4.18
C SER A 371 -8.87 -28.03 5.46
N VAL A 372 -9.22 -29.03 6.27
CA VAL A 372 -9.90 -28.80 7.57
C VAL A 372 -9.02 -27.96 8.49
N GLY A 373 -7.72 -28.29 8.61
CA GLY A 373 -6.78 -27.52 9.42
C GLY A 373 -6.65 -26.06 8.96
N PHE A 374 -6.57 -25.83 7.65
CA PHE A 374 -6.54 -24.48 7.07
C PHE A 374 -7.85 -23.72 7.36
N LEU A 375 -9.01 -24.32 7.12
CA LEU A 375 -10.32 -23.70 7.35
C LEU A 375 -10.49 -23.31 8.83
N MET A 376 -10.05 -24.17 9.75
CA MET A 376 -10.04 -23.85 11.18
C MET A 376 -9.17 -22.62 11.48
N ARG A 377 -7.94 -22.56 10.96
CA ARG A 377 -7.05 -21.40 11.13
C ARG A 377 -7.56 -20.13 10.46
N ARG A 378 -8.30 -20.26 9.35
CA ARG A 378 -8.79 -19.13 8.55
C ARG A 378 -10.05 -18.50 9.12
N TYR A 379 -10.96 -19.31 9.65
CA TYR A 379 -12.30 -18.86 10.03
C TYR A 379 -12.57 -18.91 11.54
N VAL A 380 -11.93 -19.83 12.28
CA VAL A 380 -12.21 -20.09 13.70
C VAL A 380 -11.12 -19.55 14.63
N SER A 381 -9.84 -19.84 14.36
CA SER A 381 -8.71 -19.43 15.21
C SER A 381 -8.55 -17.91 15.30
N ARG A 382 -7.96 -17.46 16.42
CA ARG A 382 -7.54 -16.07 16.62
C ARG A 382 -6.05 -16.04 17.02
N PRO A 383 -5.20 -15.25 16.34
CA PRO A 383 -5.48 -14.52 15.11
C PRO A 383 -5.82 -15.46 13.94
N ARG A 384 -6.46 -14.93 12.90
CA ARG A 384 -6.79 -15.69 11.68
C ARG A 384 -5.62 -15.66 10.71
N VAL A 385 -5.34 -16.78 10.04
CA VAL A 385 -4.31 -16.79 8.99
C VAL A 385 -4.70 -15.79 7.87
N PRO A 386 -3.79 -14.88 7.47
CA PRO A 386 -4.15 -13.73 6.63
C PRO A 386 -4.36 -14.10 5.15
N GLY A 387 -3.63 -15.11 4.65
CA GLY A 387 -3.63 -15.50 3.24
C GLY A 387 -3.91 -16.98 3.03
N PHE A 388 -4.07 -17.34 1.75
CA PHE A 388 -4.08 -18.71 1.28
C PHE A 388 -2.67 -19.05 0.80
N PHE A 389 -1.96 -19.91 1.51
CA PHE A 389 -0.67 -20.47 1.11
C PHE A 389 -0.69 -21.96 1.45
N ILE A 390 -0.33 -22.81 0.49
CA ILE A 390 -0.35 -24.26 0.66
C ILE A 390 1.01 -24.80 0.26
N ARG A 391 1.67 -25.46 1.22
CA ARG A 391 2.90 -26.20 0.96
C ARG A 391 2.62 -27.48 0.18
N ASN A 392 3.59 -27.90 -0.63
CA ASN A 392 3.45 -29.05 -1.51
C ASN A 392 4.72 -29.90 -1.58
N ASP A 393 4.56 -31.16 -2.00
CA ASP A 393 5.65 -32.14 -1.98
C ASP A 393 6.79 -31.81 -2.96
N SER A 394 6.52 -31.08 -4.05
CA SER A 394 7.58 -30.63 -4.97
C SER A 394 8.30 -29.38 -4.46
N ARG A 395 7.81 -28.74 -3.39
CA ARG A 395 8.34 -27.49 -2.81
C ARG A 395 8.57 -26.39 -3.86
N ARG A 396 7.75 -26.42 -4.91
CA ARG A 396 7.80 -25.47 -6.03
C ARG A 396 6.65 -24.48 -5.91
N TYR A 397 6.96 -23.20 -6.08
CA TYR A 397 6.05 -22.08 -5.90
C TYR A 397 6.29 -21.02 -6.97
N GLY A 398 5.26 -20.22 -7.29
CA GLY A 398 5.53 -18.94 -7.96
C GLY A 398 6.33 -18.04 -7.03
N LEU A 399 7.19 -17.18 -7.59
CA LEU A 399 7.95 -16.20 -6.82
C LEU A 399 7.43 -14.81 -7.14
N SER A 400 6.73 -14.22 -6.17
CA SER A 400 6.22 -12.85 -6.29
C SER A 400 7.28 -11.88 -5.79
N TYR A 401 7.34 -10.73 -6.45
CA TYR A 401 8.16 -9.59 -6.05
C TYR A 401 7.30 -8.34 -5.82
N HIS A 402 7.80 -7.48 -4.93
CA HIS A 402 7.32 -6.11 -4.73
C HIS A 402 8.55 -5.23 -4.58
N ALA A 403 8.80 -4.44 -5.63
CA ALA A 403 9.99 -3.63 -5.75
C ALA A 403 9.66 -2.15 -5.73
N GLU A 404 10.64 -1.38 -5.31
CA GLU A 404 10.68 0.05 -5.50
C GLU A 404 10.49 0.40 -6.99
N HIS A 405 9.66 1.41 -7.23
CA HIS A 405 9.53 2.07 -8.51
C HIS A 405 10.36 3.35 -8.43
N PHE A 406 11.33 3.51 -9.32
CA PHE A 406 12.20 4.68 -9.29
C PHE A 406 11.40 5.97 -9.55
N PRO A 407 11.72 7.08 -8.86
CA PRO A 407 11.07 8.36 -9.07
C PRO A 407 11.45 8.94 -10.44
N HIS A 408 10.44 9.22 -11.28
CA HIS A 408 10.62 9.92 -12.56
C HIS A 408 9.79 11.20 -12.61
N ALA A 409 10.41 12.34 -12.89
CA ALA A 409 9.73 13.64 -12.93
C ALA A 409 8.60 13.71 -13.97
N ASP A 410 8.69 12.90 -15.03
CA ASP A 410 7.70 12.80 -16.10
C ASP A 410 6.54 11.85 -15.77
N SER A 411 6.73 10.93 -14.83
CA SER A 411 5.62 10.18 -14.24
C SER A 411 4.87 11.12 -13.31
N ARG A 412 3.64 11.51 -13.67
CA ARG A 412 2.96 12.61 -12.98
C ARG A 412 1.45 12.59 -13.07
N VAL A 413 0.84 13.38 -12.18
CA VAL A 413 -0.58 13.69 -12.19
C VAL A 413 -0.81 15.19 -12.43
N ARG A 414 -1.88 15.51 -13.15
CA ARG A 414 -2.31 16.87 -13.49
C ARG A 414 -3.81 16.99 -13.29
N LEU A 415 -4.34 18.21 -13.42
CA LEU A 415 -5.79 18.41 -13.56
C LEU A 415 -6.18 18.28 -15.04
N SER A 416 -7.31 17.63 -15.28
CA SER A 416 -8.00 17.59 -16.58
C SER A 416 -8.86 18.83 -16.76
N ASP A 417 -9.20 19.17 -18.01
CA ASP A 417 -10.21 20.17 -18.32
C ASP A 417 -11.63 19.70 -17.97
N GLN A 418 -11.83 18.39 -17.78
CA GLN A 418 -13.10 17.83 -17.32
C GLN A 418 -13.25 17.94 -15.81
N THR A 419 -14.46 18.25 -15.37
CA THR A 419 -14.81 18.29 -13.94
C THR A 419 -15.68 17.11 -13.52
N ASP A 420 -15.66 16.78 -12.24
CA ASP A 420 -16.64 15.91 -11.60
C ASP A 420 -17.97 16.64 -11.38
N ARG A 421 -18.98 15.92 -10.88
CA ARG A 421 -20.32 16.48 -10.63
C ARG A 421 -20.36 17.60 -9.57
N LEU A 422 -19.29 17.80 -8.81
CA LEU A 422 -19.14 18.86 -7.83
C LEU A 422 -18.28 20.02 -8.37
N GLY A 423 -17.92 20.00 -9.65
CA GLY A 423 -17.16 21.04 -10.33
C GLY A 423 -15.66 20.99 -10.07
N LEU A 424 -15.13 19.91 -9.47
CA LEU A 424 -13.68 19.75 -9.30
C LEU A 424 -13.07 19.15 -10.55
N PRO A 425 -11.95 19.71 -11.05
CA PRO A 425 -11.21 19.08 -12.13
C PRO A 425 -10.83 17.64 -11.76
N LYS A 426 -11.09 16.71 -12.67
CA LYS A 426 -10.65 15.32 -12.55
C LYS A 426 -9.13 15.27 -12.64
N LEU A 427 -8.53 14.21 -12.12
CA LEU A 427 -7.12 13.96 -12.36
C LEU A 427 -6.88 13.46 -13.78
N GLN A 428 -5.79 13.91 -14.39
CA GLN A 428 -5.13 13.23 -15.50
C GLN A 428 -3.91 12.51 -14.92
N ILE A 429 -3.86 11.18 -15.08
CA ILE A 429 -2.85 10.30 -14.50
C ILE A 429 -1.97 9.74 -15.61
N ASP A 430 -0.68 10.04 -15.54
CA ASP A 430 0.37 9.54 -16.44
C ASP A 430 1.45 8.85 -15.59
N LEU A 431 1.14 7.63 -15.13
CA LEU A 431 2.10 6.76 -14.43
C LEU A 431 2.96 6.04 -15.47
N ARG A 432 4.29 6.12 -15.32
CA ARG A 432 5.25 5.53 -16.25
C ARG A 432 6.22 4.62 -15.52
N PHE A 433 6.33 3.38 -15.96
CA PHE A 433 7.37 2.44 -15.54
C PHE A 433 8.49 2.43 -16.60
N GLY A 434 9.74 2.42 -16.16
CA GLY A 434 10.92 2.51 -17.01
C GLY A 434 11.61 1.17 -17.29
N GLU A 435 12.52 1.17 -18.27
CA GLU A 435 13.40 0.03 -18.53
C GLU A 435 14.43 -0.15 -17.40
N GLU A 436 14.81 0.96 -16.75
CA GLU A 436 15.69 1.01 -15.59
C GLU A 436 15.12 0.23 -14.39
N ASP A 437 13.82 0.35 -14.13
CA ASP A 437 13.11 -0.41 -13.11
C ASP A 437 13.24 -1.91 -13.38
N ALA A 438 12.93 -2.32 -14.61
CA ALA A 438 12.93 -3.71 -15.02
C ALA A 438 14.34 -4.31 -15.03
N ALA A 439 15.33 -3.57 -15.55
CA ALA A 439 16.72 -4.00 -15.58
C ALA A 439 17.30 -4.17 -14.17
N ALA A 440 17.00 -3.25 -13.25
CA ALA A 440 17.50 -3.31 -11.89
C ALA A 440 16.83 -4.43 -11.07
N LEU A 441 15.52 -4.65 -11.26
CA LEU A 441 14.81 -5.79 -10.68
C LEU A 441 15.29 -7.14 -11.24
N PHE A 442 15.66 -7.20 -12.53
CA PHE A 442 16.26 -8.40 -13.11
C PHE A 442 17.62 -8.72 -12.46
N ARG A 443 18.49 -7.71 -12.23
CA ARG A 443 19.74 -7.91 -11.48
C ARG A 443 19.51 -8.46 -10.07
N ALA A 444 18.45 -8.01 -9.39
CA ALA A 444 18.09 -8.56 -8.08
C ALA A 444 17.65 -10.03 -8.14
N HIS A 445 16.92 -10.45 -9.19
CA HIS A 445 16.59 -11.86 -9.42
C HIS A 445 17.84 -12.71 -9.68
N GLU A 446 18.77 -12.25 -10.51
CA GLU A 446 20.02 -12.98 -10.78
C GLU A 446 20.89 -13.13 -9.53
N LEU A 447 20.95 -12.08 -8.69
CA LEU A 447 21.64 -12.13 -7.41
C LEU A 447 21.01 -13.17 -6.46
N MET A 448 19.67 -13.17 -6.35
CA MET A 448 18.92 -14.15 -5.56
C MET A 448 19.11 -15.58 -6.10
N ARG A 449 19.08 -15.77 -7.42
CA ARG A 449 19.30 -17.07 -8.08
C ARG A 449 20.70 -17.63 -7.75
N ALA A 450 21.74 -16.81 -7.88
CA ALA A 450 23.10 -17.21 -7.55
C ALA A 450 23.23 -17.55 -6.06
N TRP A 451 22.61 -16.74 -5.18
CA TRP A 451 22.61 -16.97 -3.74
C TRP A 451 21.94 -18.30 -3.36
N LEU A 452 20.77 -18.61 -3.92
CA LEU A 452 20.06 -19.86 -3.67
C LEU A 452 20.90 -21.10 -4.04
N LEU A 453 21.56 -21.05 -5.21
CA LEU A 453 22.40 -22.14 -5.70
C LEU A 453 23.65 -22.33 -4.83
N ASN A 454 24.39 -21.24 -4.57
CA ASN A 454 25.64 -21.29 -3.81
C ASN A 454 25.43 -21.77 -2.37
N ASN A 455 24.29 -21.43 -1.76
CA ASN A 455 23.95 -21.83 -0.39
C ASN A 455 23.18 -23.17 -0.31
N LYS A 456 22.95 -23.84 -1.45
CA LYS A 456 22.17 -25.08 -1.56
C LYS A 456 20.80 -24.96 -0.90
N LEU A 457 20.13 -23.83 -1.14
CA LEU A 457 18.82 -23.51 -0.58
C LEU A 457 17.66 -23.85 -1.53
N GLY A 458 17.96 -23.92 -2.82
CA GLY A 458 16.95 -24.15 -3.85
C GLY A 458 17.41 -23.67 -5.21
N GLU A 459 16.45 -23.57 -6.12
CA GLU A 459 16.65 -23.12 -7.49
C GLU A 459 15.57 -22.11 -7.87
N LEU A 460 15.93 -21.18 -8.76
CA LEU A 460 15.02 -20.22 -9.36
C LEU A 460 14.88 -20.52 -10.86
N HIS A 461 13.64 -20.53 -11.34
CA HIS A 461 13.31 -20.88 -12.72
C HIS A 461 12.47 -19.76 -13.36
N TYR A 462 13.02 -19.06 -14.35
CA TYR A 462 12.23 -18.08 -15.11
C TYR A 462 11.12 -18.74 -15.91
N ARG A 463 10.00 -18.03 -16.08
CA ARG A 463 8.84 -18.50 -16.87
C ARG A 463 9.02 -18.24 -18.37
N GLN A 464 10.03 -17.46 -18.71
CA GLN A 464 10.47 -17.06 -20.05
C GLN A 464 12.01 -17.23 -20.14
N PRO A 465 12.62 -17.17 -21.34
CA PRO A 465 14.07 -17.07 -21.48
C PRO A 465 14.64 -15.94 -20.61
N ALA A 466 15.81 -16.15 -20.02
CA ALA A 466 16.34 -15.23 -19.01
C ALA A 466 16.53 -13.81 -19.58
N GLU A 467 17.02 -13.72 -20.81
CA GLU A 467 17.22 -12.51 -21.60
C GLU A 467 15.93 -11.71 -21.87
N GLU A 468 14.77 -12.37 -21.88
CA GLU A 468 13.46 -11.73 -22.09
C GLU A 468 12.82 -11.25 -20.77
N THR A 469 13.45 -11.55 -19.63
CA THR A 469 12.87 -11.25 -18.30
C THR A 469 12.65 -9.76 -18.04
N PRO A 470 13.56 -8.83 -18.39
CA PRO A 470 13.29 -7.40 -18.24
C PRO A 470 12.02 -6.95 -19.00
N VAL A 471 11.83 -7.46 -20.23
CA VAL A 471 10.62 -7.17 -21.03
C VAL A 471 9.38 -7.72 -20.34
N ALA A 472 9.45 -8.94 -19.80
CA ALA A 472 8.34 -9.56 -19.07
C ALA A 472 7.99 -8.80 -17.77
N ILE A 473 8.99 -8.27 -17.06
CA ILE A 473 8.79 -7.40 -15.88
C ILE A 473 8.03 -6.14 -16.28
N LEU A 474 8.53 -5.43 -17.31
CA LEU A 474 7.92 -4.18 -17.75
C LEU A 474 6.49 -4.40 -18.28
N ALA A 475 6.25 -5.47 -19.03
CA ALA A 475 4.92 -5.83 -19.53
C ALA A 475 3.93 -6.19 -18.42
N ALA A 476 4.42 -6.67 -17.27
CA ALA A 476 3.60 -6.98 -16.09
C ALA A 476 3.39 -5.77 -15.17
N ALA A 477 4.17 -4.68 -15.35
CA ALA A 477 4.16 -3.52 -14.46
C ALA A 477 2.83 -2.76 -14.56
N ARG A 478 1.99 -2.95 -13.54
CA ARG A 478 0.70 -2.28 -13.39
C ARG A 478 0.37 -2.14 -11.91
N HIS A 479 -0.04 -0.94 -11.48
CA HIS A 479 -0.46 -0.72 -10.10
C HIS A 479 -1.27 0.58 -9.95
N GLY A 480 -2.31 0.57 -9.12
CA GLY A 480 -3.02 1.81 -8.73
C GLY A 480 -3.30 1.98 -7.24
N THR A 481 -2.98 0.98 -6.41
CA THR A 481 -3.37 0.95 -4.98
C THR A 481 -2.40 1.66 -4.04
N HIS A 482 -1.10 1.71 -4.37
CA HIS A 482 -0.10 2.49 -3.63
C HIS A 482 0.28 3.70 -4.47
N GLN A 483 -0.12 4.88 -4.02
CA GLN A 483 -0.04 6.13 -4.77
C GLN A 483 0.97 7.06 -4.11
N ILE A 484 2.18 7.15 -4.65
CA ILE A 484 3.36 7.62 -3.89
C ILE A 484 4.01 8.83 -4.61
N GLY A 485 4.54 9.79 -3.85
CA GLY A 485 5.50 10.80 -4.36
C GLY A 485 4.95 12.08 -4.97
N THR A 486 3.65 12.15 -5.26
CA THR A 486 3.04 13.30 -5.96
C THR A 486 3.03 14.62 -5.19
N ALA A 487 3.38 14.63 -3.92
CA ALA A 487 3.58 15.83 -3.10
C ALA A 487 4.78 15.63 -2.16
N ARG A 488 5.89 15.07 -2.69
CA ARG A 488 7.04 14.59 -1.90
C ARG A 488 7.57 15.61 -0.90
N MET A 489 8.03 15.11 0.23
CA MET A 489 8.79 15.90 1.19
C MET A 489 10.18 16.24 0.67
N ALA A 490 10.74 17.36 1.13
CA ALA A 490 12.12 17.76 0.87
C ALA A 490 12.66 18.60 2.03
N SER A 491 13.97 18.90 2.01
CA SER A 491 14.62 19.78 2.98
C SER A 491 14.49 21.27 2.64
N GLU A 492 14.09 21.61 1.41
CA GLU A 492 14.03 22.98 0.92
C GLU A 492 12.88 23.21 -0.05
N THR A 493 12.42 24.47 -0.12
CA THR A 493 11.36 24.90 -1.04
C THR A 493 11.76 24.67 -2.49
N GLY A 494 10.83 24.16 -3.30
CA GLY A 494 11.05 23.90 -4.74
C GLY A 494 11.57 22.49 -5.05
N ALA A 495 12.25 21.83 -4.11
CA ALA A 495 12.63 20.42 -4.25
C ALA A 495 11.48 19.45 -3.90
N GLY A 496 10.55 19.91 -3.05
CA GLY A 496 9.36 19.17 -2.62
C GLY A 496 8.19 20.11 -2.30
N VAL A 497 7.07 19.52 -1.88
CA VAL A 497 5.83 20.24 -1.54
C VAL A 497 5.71 20.47 -0.03
N VAL A 498 6.23 19.54 0.78
CA VAL A 498 6.22 19.61 2.24
C VAL A 498 7.62 19.46 2.82
N ASN A 499 7.81 19.96 4.04
CA ASN A 499 9.03 19.78 4.81
C ASN A 499 9.05 18.44 5.59
N GLU A 500 10.05 18.24 6.44
CA GLU A 500 10.23 17.05 7.28
C GLU A 500 9.06 16.78 8.25
N ASP A 501 8.31 17.82 8.64
CA ASP A 501 7.16 17.76 9.54
C ASP A 501 5.82 17.66 8.79
N LEU A 502 5.86 17.40 7.49
CA LEU A 502 4.71 17.27 6.61
C LEU A 502 3.93 18.58 6.39
N GLN A 503 4.49 19.71 6.79
CA GLN A 503 3.95 21.05 6.58
C GLN A 503 4.28 21.51 5.16
N THR A 504 3.32 22.08 4.44
CA THR A 504 3.61 22.65 3.12
C THR A 504 4.53 23.86 3.24
N PHE A 505 5.45 24.03 2.29
CA PHE A 505 6.35 25.20 2.29
C PHE A 505 5.60 26.52 2.07
N ASP A 506 4.54 26.51 1.26
CA ASP A 506 3.87 27.74 0.80
C ASP A 506 2.62 28.12 1.61
N VAL A 507 2.00 27.19 2.35
CA VAL A 507 0.79 27.43 3.16
C VAL A 507 1.08 27.01 4.60
N PRO A 508 1.43 27.94 5.51
CA PRO A 508 2.05 27.60 6.79
C PRO A 508 1.19 26.77 7.76
N ASN A 509 -0.13 26.79 7.64
CA ASN A 509 -1.02 25.99 8.50
C ASN A 509 -1.61 24.76 7.78
N LEU A 510 -1.09 24.39 6.62
CA LEU A 510 -1.48 23.23 5.82
C LEU A 510 -0.43 22.13 5.90
N TYR A 511 -0.89 20.92 6.21
CA TYR A 511 -0.08 19.71 6.31
C TYR A 511 -0.64 18.61 5.40
N VAL A 512 0.21 17.69 4.95
CA VAL A 512 -0.19 16.56 4.09
C VAL A 512 0.30 15.26 4.72
N ASN A 513 -0.63 14.40 5.13
CA ASN A 513 -0.29 13.10 5.68
C ASN A 513 -0.86 11.97 4.81
N SER A 514 -0.04 11.54 3.87
CA SER A 514 -0.40 10.64 2.79
C SER A 514 0.87 10.01 2.21
N SER A 515 0.77 8.91 1.48
CA SER A 515 1.89 8.40 0.67
C SER A 515 2.36 9.37 -0.41
N ALA A 516 1.55 10.39 -0.76
CA ALA A 516 1.98 11.46 -1.67
C ALA A 516 3.27 12.14 -1.22
N VAL A 517 3.55 12.19 0.09
CA VAL A 517 4.72 12.89 0.62
C VAL A 517 6.00 12.05 0.60
N PHE A 518 5.96 10.81 0.14
CA PHE A 518 7.13 9.91 0.20
C PHE A 518 8.07 10.16 -0.99
N PRO A 519 9.36 10.49 -0.76
CA PRO A 519 10.34 10.66 -1.84
C PRO A 519 10.70 9.35 -2.55
N SER A 520 10.54 8.21 -1.88
CA SER A 520 10.72 6.87 -2.45
C SER A 520 9.50 5.99 -2.22
N SER A 521 9.24 5.04 -3.12
CA SER A 521 8.19 4.04 -2.88
C SER A 521 8.61 2.95 -1.92
N GLY A 522 9.92 2.67 -1.82
CA GLY A 522 10.45 1.49 -1.14
C GLY A 522 9.83 0.18 -1.66
N GLN A 523 10.09 -0.91 -0.95
CA GLN A 523 9.48 -2.22 -1.24
C GLN A 523 8.28 -2.56 -0.34
N ALA A 524 8.11 -1.84 0.77
CA ALA A 524 7.05 -2.13 1.73
C ALA A 524 5.72 -1.46 1.34
N ASN A 525 4.60 -2.05 1.73
CA ASN A 525 3.31 -1.35 1.64
C ASN A 525 3.36 -0.06 2.50
N PRO A 526 2.88 1.09 2.01
CA PRO A 526 3.12 2.38 2.66
C PRO A 526 2.33 2.59 3.95
N THR A 527 1.26 1.83 4.20
CA THR A 527 0.29 2.11 5.28
C THR A 527 0.90 2.18 6.67
N LEU A 528 1.82 1.27 7.03
CA LEU A 528 2.44 1.33 8.37
C LEU A 528 3.29 2.59 8.54
N THR A 529 4.04 2.98 7.51
CA THR A 529 4.84 4.23 7.51
C THR A 529 3.94 5.46 7.53
N ILE A 530 2.82 5.47 6.81
CA ILE A 530 1.80 6.54 6.89
C ILE A 530 1.29 6.69 8.33
N VAL A 531 0.93 5.58 8.99
CA VAL A 531 0.43 5.61 10.38
C VAL A 531 1.53 6.07 11.34
N ALA A 532 2.78 5.65 11.17
CA ALA A 532 3.90 6.15 11.96
C ALA A 532 4.07 7.68 11.81
N LEU A 533 4.01 8.19 10.58
CA LEU A 533 4.01 9.62 10.29
C LEU A 533 2.80 10.35 10.88
N SER A 534 1.61 9.73 10.90
CA SER A 534 0.44 10.28 11.60
C SER A 534 0.68 10.48 13.08
N VAL A 535 1.28 9.50 13.76
CA VAL A 535 1.57 9.60 15.20
C VAL A 535 2.59 10.71 15.45
N ARG A 536 3.66 10.77 14.64
CA ARG A 536 4.66 11.84 14.70
C ARG A 536 4.03 13.22 14.50
N LEU A 537 3.24 13.39 13.44
CA LEU A 537 2.57 14.66 13.12
C LEU A 537 1.60 15.07 14.23
N ALA A 538 0.81 14.14 14.78
CA ALA A 538 -0.07 14.44 15.91
C ALA A 538 0.73 14.93 17.13
N SER A 539 1.92 14.39 17.36
CA SER A 539 2.81 14.86 18.43
C SER A 539 3.36 16.26 18.16
N HIS A 540 3.72 16.59 16.92
CA HIS A 540 4.18 17.91 16.52
C HIS A 540 3.07 18.96 16.65
N LEU A 541 1.86 18.66 16.15
CA LEU A 541 0.72 19.57 16.18
C LEU A 541 0.15 19.80 17.59
N ALA A 542 0.43 18.91 18.55
CA ALA A 542 -0.06 19.06 19.93
C ALA A 542 0.88 19.86 20.84
N GLN A 543 2.05 20.26 20.34
CA GLN A 543 2.93 21.24 20.98
C GLN A 543 2.38 22.66 20.72
#